data_AF-A0A646KS62-F1
#
_entry.id   AF-A0A646KS62-F1
#
_cell.length_a   1.000
_cell.length_b   1.000
_cell.length_c   1.000
_cell.angle_alpha   90.00
_cell.angle_beta   90.00
_cell.angle_gamma   90.00
#
_symmetry.space_group_name_H-M   'P 1'
#
loop_
_entity.id
_entity.type
_entity.pdbx_description
1 polymer ?
#
loop_
_entity_poly.entity_id
_entity_poly.type
_entity_poly.pdbx_seq_one_letter_code
_entity_poly.pdbx_strand_id
1 'polypeptide(L)'
;MTLPELGQGGTDVTQWHHRKSIGEAHERRLADALLARGWTVHPVGQGTYPPAVQDALSRSRSALRQFPDLIAARGAELVTIDAKTRLPSTHTDRYAISAATLNAGLQFTATHAPTPLYYVFGDMKVLTPAEVLHYTAHALRHRSGAFHLVRTHTAHTFDEVFGRVLPPDAAA
;
A
#
# COMPACT_ATOMS: atom_id res chain seq x y z
N MET A 1 28.31 26.27 32.60
CA MET A 1 27.02 25.56 32.47
C MET A 1 26.70 25.56 30.99
N THR A 2 27.12 24.50 30.32
CA THR A 2 27.23 24.42 28.86
C THR A 2 26.20 23.41 28.38
N LEU A 3 25.31 23.83 27.49
CA LEU A 3 24.31 22.98 26.84
C LEU A 3 25.03 21.92 25.97
N PRO A 4 24.61 20.64 25.97
CA PRO A 4 25.16 19.68 25.03
C PRO A 4 24.47 19.79 23.66
N GLU A 5 25.32 19.60 22.65
CA GLU A 5 25.08 19.70 21.22
C GLU A 5 24.12 18.64 20.66
N LEU A 6 23.52 19.01 19.53
CA LEU A 6 22.63 18.23 18.67
C LEU A 6 23.31 16.97 18.12
N GLY A 7 22.94 15.81 18.65
CA GLY A 7 23.16 14.51 18.01
C GLY A 7 21.88 14.00 17.35
N GLN A 8 21.56 14.44 16.13
CA GLN A 8 20.49 13.85 15.31
C GLN A 8 20.91 13.78 13.83
N GLY A 9 21.42 12.61 13.43
CA GLY A 9 21.74 12.31 12.03
C GLY A 9 21.80 10.81 11.71
N GLY A 10 22.04 9.95 12.71
CA GLY A 10 22.20 8.51 12.51
C GLY A 10 20.92 7.66 12.56
N THR A 11 19.86 8.12 13.23
CA THR A 11 18.67 7.28 13.51
C THR A 11 17.63 7.27 12.39
N ASP A 12 17.53 8.36 11.62
CA ASP A 12 16.48 8.55 10.61
C ASP A 12 16.76 7.74 9.32
N VAL A 13 18.03 7.62 8.94
CA VAL A 13 18.49 6.83 7.78
C VAL A 13 18.27 5.33 8.01
N THR A 14 18.63 4.81 9.19
CA THR A 14 18.40 3.41 9.54
C THR A 14 16.91 3.08 9.62
N GLN A 15 16.10 3.99 10.15
CA GLN A 15 14.64 3.84 10.21
C GLN A 15 13.99 3.92 8.83
N TRP A 16 14.52 4.73 7.90
CA TRP A 16 14.06 4.78 6.53
C TRP A 16 14.40 3.49 5.76
N HIS A 17 15.65 3.03 5.82
CA HIS A 17 16.07 1.76 5.18
C HIS A 17 15.27 0.57 5.69
N HIS A 18 14.99 0.51 7.00
CA HIS A 18 14.16 -0.52 7.61
C HIS A 18 12.69 -0.45 7.15
N ARG A 19 12.10 0.75 7.05
CA ARG A 19 10.74 0.92 6.50
C ARG A 19 10.65 0.52 5.03
N LYS A 20 11.68 0.86 4.25
CA LYS A 20 11.77 0.51 2.84
C LYS A 20 11.86 -1.00 2.65
N SER A 21 12.72 -1.69 3.40
CA SER A 21 12.84 -3.15 3.30
C SER A 21 11.56 -3.89 3.72
N ILE A 22 10.83 -3.39 4.71
CA ILE A 22 9.50 -3.92 5.09
C ILE A 22 8.48 -3.72 3.96
N GLY A 23 8.45 -2.54 3.34
CA GLY A 23 7.59 -2.25 2.18
C GLY A 23 7.85 -3.19 1.02
N GLU A 24 9.11 -3.30 0.60
CA GLU A 24 9.52 -4.17 -0.49
C GLU A 24 9.25 -5.65 -0.20
N ALA A 25 9.44 -6.10 1.05
CA ALA A 25 9.13 -7.47 1.44
C ALA A 25 7.62 -7.75 1.36
N HIS A 26 6.78 -6.77 1.71
CA HIS A 26 5.33 -6.90 1.58
C HIS A 26 4.91 -6.93 0.11
N GLU A 27 5.42 -6.04 -0.74
CA GLU A 27 5.16 -6.05 -2.18
C GLU A 27 5.52 -7.39 -2.83
N ARG A 28 6.70 -7.95 -2.50
CA ARG A 28 7.10 -9.29 -2.98
C ARG A 28 6.13 -10.37 -2.51
N ARG A 29 5.76 -10.38 -1.23
CA ARG A 29 4.78 -11.32 -0.68
C ARG A 29 3.43 -11.24 -1.40
N LEU A 30 2.98 -10.04 -1.75
CA LEU A 30 1.75 -9.85 -2.51
C LEU A 30 1.87 -10.43 -3.92
N ALA A 31 2.97 -10.15 -4.61
CA ALA A 31 3.22 -10.68 -5.94
C ALA A 31 3.23 -12.22 -5.95
N ASP A 32 3.94 -12.84 -5.01
CA ASP A 32 3.99 -14.30 -4.87
C ASP A 32 2.60 -14.89 -4.56
N ALA A 33 1.82 -14.23 -3.70
CA ALA A 33 0.48 -14.66 -3.36
C ALA A 33 -0.48 -14.59 -4.55
N LEU A 34 -0.39 -13.55 -5.38
CA LEU A 34 -1.16 -13.40 -6.60
C LEU A 34 -0.77 -14.45 -7.64
N LEU A 35 0.53 -14.66 -7.86
CA LEU A 35 1.05 -15.68 -8.77
C LEU A 35 0.53 -17.08 -8.39
N ALA A 36 0.55 -17.43 -7.11
CA ALA A 36 0.00 -18.69 -6.60
C ALA A 36 -1.52 -18.86 -6.82
N ARG A 37 -2.24 -17.78 -7.16
CA ARG A 37 -3.68 -17.74 -7.45
C ARG A 37 -3.98 -17.58 -8.94
N GLY A 38 -2.97 -17.76 -9.79
CA GLY A 38 -3.08 -17.71 -11.25
C GLY A 38 -3.11 -16.30 -11.84
N TRP A 39 -2.68 -15.30 -11.08
CA TRP A 39 -2.55 -13.94 -11.61
C TRP A 39 -1.16 -13.75 -12.23
N THR A 40 -1.12 -13.12 -13.39
CA THR A 40 0.12 -12.50 -13.90
C THR A 40 0.31 -11.16 -13.21
N VAL A 41 1.49 -10.90 -12.67
CA VAL A 41 1.77 -9.71 -11.84
C VAL A 41 2.94 -8.93 -12.42
N HIS A 42 2.81 -7.61 -12.43
CA HIS A 42 3.91 -6.70 -12.77
C HIS A 42 4.06 -5.59 -11.73
N PRO A 43 5.26 -5.35 -11.18
CA PRO A 43 5.51 -4.19 -10.33
C PRO A 43 5.52 -2.92 -11.19
N VAL A 44 4.76 -1.91 -10.75
CA VAL A 44 4.62 -0.61 -11.44
C VAL A 44 4.80 0.58 -10.49
N GLY A 45 4.99 0.31 -9.20
CA GLY A 45 5.18 1.33 -8.18
C GLY A 45 6.45 2.16 -8.34
N GLN A 46 6.54 3.23 -7.53
CA GLN A 46 7.67 4.18 -7.58
C GLN A 46 9.04 3.50 -7.41
N GLY A 47 9.10 2.38 -6.69
CA GLY A 47 10.32 1.59 -6.50
C GLY A 47 10.94 1.04 -7.80
N THR A 48 10.16 0.95 -8.88
CA THR A 48 10.63 0.45 -10.18
C THR A 48 11.36 1.51 -11.01
N TYR A 49 11.18 2.80 -10.69
CA TYR A 49 11.83 3.87 -11.44
C TYR A 49 13.32 4.01 -11.08
N PRO A 50 14.16 4.52 -12.00
CA PRO A 50 15.54 4.88 -11.67
C PRO A 50 15.62 5.91 -10.52
N PRO A 51 16.69 5.93 -9.70
CA PRO A 51 16.80 6.81 -8.54
C PRO A 51 16.53 8.30 -8.83
N ALA A 52 17.03 8.81 -9.96
CA ALA A 52 16.81 10.20 -10.36
C ALA A 52 15.31 10.54 -10.56
N VAL A 53 14.53 9.59 -11.07
CA VAL A 53 13.08 9.75 -11.24
C VAL A 53 12.37 9.64 -9.89
N GLN A 54 12.80 8.72 -9.01
CA GLN A 54 12.27 8.64 -7.65
C GLN A 54 12.46 9.97 -6.89
N ASP A 55 13.65 10.55 -7.01
CA ASP A 55 14.02 11.85 -6.42
C ASP A 55 13.22 13.01 -7.01
N ALA A 56 13.02 13.02 -8.33
CA ALA A 56 12.19 14.04 -8.98
C ALA A 56 10.73 13.94 -8.52
N LEU A 57 10.18 12.72 -8.47
CA LEU A 57 8.81 12.47 -8.04
C LEU A 57 8.60 12.85 -6.57
N SER A 58 9.56 12.55 -5.68
CA SER A 58 9.47 12.86 -4.24
C SER A 58 9.36 14.37 -3.96
N ARG A 59 9.96 15.20 -4.83
CA ARG A 59 9.90 16.67 -4.76
C ARG A 59 8.74 17.27 -5.56
N SER A 60 8.00 16.47 -6.31
CA SER A 60 6.92 16.92 -7.18
C SER A 60 5.54 16.75 -6.55
N ARG A 61 4.55 17.41 -7.13
CA ARG A 61 3.12 17.15 -6.90
C ARG A 61 2.51 16.22 -7.96
N SER A 62 3.34 15.50 -8.72
CA SER A 62 2.87 14.63 -9.81
C SER A 62 2.01 13.49 -9.27
N ALA A 63 0.89 13.22 -9.96
CA ALA A 63 0.04 12.06 -9.67
C ALA A 63 0.79 10.72 -9.84
N LEU A 64 1.86 10.70 -10.65
CA LEU A 64 2.73 9.53 -10.82
C LEU A 64 3.40 9.07 -9.53
N ARG A 65 3.50 9.96 -8.52
CA ARG A 65 3.99 9.59 -7.19
C ARG A 65 3.03 8.67 -6.43
N GLN A 66 1.76 8.63 -6.83
CA GLN A 66 0.70 7.85 -6.17
C GLN A 66 0.28 6.66 -7.03
N PHE A 67 1.13 6.25 -7.98
CA PHE A 67 0.83 5.09 -8.81
C PHE A 67 0.79 3.82 -7.95
N PRO A 68 -0.11 2.87 -8.22
CA PRO A 68 -0.18 1.61 -7.49
C PRO A 68 1.15 0.86 -7.53
N ASP A 69 1.38 -0.01 -6.54
CA ASP A 69 2.62 -0.77 -6.45
C ASP A 69 2.67 -1.91 -7.48
N LEU A 70 1.52 -2.55 -7.72
CA LEU A 70 1.37 -3.69 -8.63
C LEU A 70 0.18 -3.48 -9.57
N ILE A 71 0.31 -4.04 -10.77
CA ILE A 71 -0.80 -4.34 -11.68
C ILE A 71 -0.85 -5.86 -11.87
N ALA A 72 -2.05 -6.43 -11.87
CA ALA A 72 -2.22 -7.86 -12.02
C ALA A 72 -3.39 -8.19 -12.95
N ALA A 73 -3.25 -9.27 -13.71
CA ALA A 73 -4.27 -9.75 -14.63
C ALA A 73 -4.52 -11.26 -14.47
N ARG A 74 -5.78 -11.68 -14.63
CA ARG A 74 -6.19 -13.09 -14.67
C ARG A 74 -7.38 -13.25 -15.60
N GLY A 75 -7.19 -13.91 -16.74
CA GLY A 75 -8.21 -13.97 -17.78
C GLY A 75 -8.55 -12.55 -18.27
N ALA A 76 -9.83 -12.16 -18.17
CA ALA A 76 -10.31 -10.83 -18.52
C ALA A 76 -10.26 -9.82 -17.36
N GLU A 77 -9.89 -10.25 -16.15
CA GLU A 77 -9.78 -9.37 -14.98
C GLU A 77 -8.46 -8.62 -14.99
N LEU A 78 -8.51 -7.30 -14.75
CA LEU A 78 -7.36 -6.42 -14.54
C LEU A 78 -7.57 -5.66 -13.24
N VAL A 79 -6.57 -5.68 -12.36
CA VAL A 79 -6.63 -5.00 -11.06
C VAL A 79 -5.34 -4.24 -10.78
N THR A 80 -5.45 -3.17 -10.00
CA THR A 80 -4.30 -2.46 -9.45
C THR A 80 -4.26 -2.61 -7.94
N ILE A 81 -3.07 -2.73 -7.38
CA ILE A 81 -2.86 -3.03 -5.97
C ILE A 81 -1.81 -2.09 -5.42
N ASP A 82 -2.11 -1.51 -4.27
CA ASP A 82 -1.20 -0.73 -3.48
C ASP A 82 -0.99 -1.42 -2.12
N ALA A 83 0.27 -1.63 -1.77
CA ALA A 83 0.74 -2.41 -0.65
C ALA A 83 0.86 -1.52 0.60
N LYS A 84 -0.01 -1.73 1.58
CA LYS A 84 -0.02 -0.96 2.84
C LYS A 84 0.57 -1.76 3.99
N THR A 85 1.81 -1.43 4.37
CA THR A 85 2.43 -2.00 5.57
C THR A 85 1.98 -1.26 6.83
N ARG A 86 2.21 -1.87 8.01
CA ARG A 86 2.02 -1.21 9.29
C ARG A 86 3.08 -0.12 9.45
N LEU A 87 2.77 1.11 9.05
CA LEU A 87 3.48 2.30 9.56
C LEU A 87 3.31 2.34 11.11
N PRO A 88 4.24 2.94 11.88
CA PRO A 88 4.58 2.55 13.26
C PRO A 88 3.53 2.96 14.31
N SER A 89 2.32 2.44 14.18
CA SER A 89 1.33 2.30 15.23
C SER A 89 1.41 0.86 15.75
N THR A 90 2.56 0.52 16.33
CA THR A 90 2.86 -0.77 16.99
C THR A 90 1.94 -1.04 18.19
N HIS A 91 1.14 -0.08 18.64
CA HIS A 91 0.35 -0.17 19.86
C HIS A 91 -1.16 -0.32 19.67
N THR A 92 -1.71 -0.20 18.44
CA THR A 92 -3.19 -0.11 18.28
C THR A 92 -3.85 -1.08 17.31
N ASP A 93 -3.13 -2.05 16.73
CA ASP A 93 -3.66 -2.98 15.70
C ASP A 93 -4.38 -2.25 14.55
N ARG A 94 -3.86 -1.08 14.17
CA ARG A 94 -4.43 -0.22 13.12
C ARG A 94 -3.39 0.12 12.08
N TYR A 95 -3.84 0.20 10.83
CA TYR A 95 -3.08 0.73 9.71
C TYR A 95 -3.36 2.23 9.60
N ALA A 96 -2.29 3.03 9.57
CA ALA A 96 -2.39 4.46 9.34
C ALA A 96 -2.25 4.75 7.83
N ILE A 97 -3.34 5.22 7.22
CA ILE A 97 -3.35 5.63 5.81
C ILE A 97 -3.42 7.15 5.78
N SER A 98 -2.48 7.80 5.08
CA SER A 98 -2.51 9.26 4.99
C SER A 98 -3.74 9.73 4.19
N ALA A 99 -4.32 10.87 4.56
CA ALA A 99 -5.44 11.46 3.82
C ALA A 99 -5.07 11.75 2.35
N ALA A 100 -3.81 12.14 2.10
CA ALA A 100 -3.29 12.37 0.76
C ALA A 100 -3.30 11.07 -0.08
N THR A 101 -2.82 9.97 0.50
CA THR A 101 -2.83 8.65 -0.15
C THR A 101 -4.26 8.18 -0.44
N LEU A 102 -5.17 8.35 0.53
CA LEU A 102 -6.58 7.97 0.34
C LEU A 102 -7.23 8.77 -0.80
N ASN A 103 -7.05 10.09 -0.80
CA ASN A 103 -7.59 10.96 -1.84
C ASN A 103 -7.00 10.61 -3.22
N ALA A 104 -5.70 10.31 -3.30
CA ALA A 104 -5.08 9.88 -4.54
C ALA A 104 -5.65 8.54 -5.03
N GLY A 105 -5.91 7.58 -4.13
CA GLY A 105 -6.56 6.32 -4.49
C GLY A 105 -7.99 6.50 -5.00
N LEU A 106 -8.78 7.37 -4.35
CA LEU A 106 -10.14 7.70 -4.80
C LEU A 106 -10.12 8.35 -6.19
N GLN A 107 -9.22 9.29 -6.43
CA GLN A 107 -9.03 9.92 -7.74
C GLN A 107 -8.57 8.91 -8.79
N PHE A 108 -7.66 8.01 -8.44
CA PHE A 108 -7.19 6.96 -9.35
C PHE A 108 -8.35 6.08 -9.81
N THR A 109 -9.16 5.56 -8.89
CA THR A 109 -10.32 4.73 -9.21
C THR A 109 -11.35 5.48 -10.07
N ALA A 110 -11.59 6.76 -9.80
CA ALA A 110 -12.50 7.56 -10.60
C ALA A 110 -12.00 7.78 -12.04
N THR A 111 -10.70 8.04 -12.22
CA THR A 111 -10.10 8.35 -13.53
C THR A 111 -9.90 7.11 -14.40
N HIS A 112 -9.64 5.95 -13.81
CA HIS A 112 -9.26 4.73 -14.54
C HIS A 112 -10.33 3.64 -14.55
N ALA A 113 -11.59 4.02 -14.27
CA ALA A 113 -12.72 3.10 -14.35
C ALA A 113 -12.77 2.40 -15.73
N PRO A 114 -13.02 1.08 -15.78
CA PRO A 114 -13.49 0.22 -14.69
C PRO A 114 -12.38 -0.45 -13.85
N THR A 115 -11.11 -0.08 -13.98
CA THR A 115 -9.99 -0.76 -13.30
C THR A 115 -10.03 -0.49 -11.79
N PRO A 116 -10.21 -1.51 -10.93
CA PRO A 116 -10.25 -1.33 -9.48
C PRO A 116 -8.84 -1.09 -8.90
N LEU A 117 -8.80 -0.39 -7.77
CA LEU A 117 -7.63 -0.25 -6.91
C LEU A 117 -7.92 -0.86 -5.55
N TYR A 118 -7.04 -1.75 -5.11
CA TYR A 118 -7.08 -2.38 -3.80
C TYR A 118 -5.91 -1.95 -2.93
N TYR A 119 -6.18 -1.60 -1.68
CA TYR A 119 -5.18 -1.55 -0.61
C TYR A 119 -5.07 -2.92 0.03
N VAL A 120 -3.88 -3.51 -0.03
CA VAL A 120 -3.61 -4.80 0.63
C VAL A 120 -2.68 -4.59 1.82
N PHE A 121 -3.19 -4.91 3.00
CA PHE A 121 -2.52 -4.69 4.27
C PHE A 121 -1.50 -5.78 4.59
N GLY A 122 -0.57 -5.50 5.51
CA GLY A 122 0.46 -6.47 5.94
C GLY A 122 -0.06 -7.80 6.50
N ASP A 123 -1.33 -7.87 6.93
CA ASP A 123 -2.04 -9.08 7.36
C ASP A 123 -2.81 -9.76 6.21
N MET A 124 -2.55 -9.34 4.97
CA MET A 124 -3.20 -9.81 3.73
C MET A 124 -4.69 -9.48 3.62
N LYS A 125 -5.20 -8.61 4.48
CA LYS A 125 -6.58 -8.11 4.34
C LYS A 125 -6.66 -7.03 3.25
N VAL A 126 -7.83 -6.91 2.64
CA VAL A 126 -8.04 -6.09 1.45
C VAL A 126 -9.19 -5.11 1.67
N LEU A 127 -8.96 -3.85 1.28
CA LEU A 127 -10.00 -2.83 1.18
C LEU A 127 -9.79 -1.99 -0.07
N THR A 128 -10.86 -1.46 -0.62
CA THR A 128 -10.81 -0.38 -1.61
C THR A 128 -10.63 0.99 -0.94
N PRO A 129 -10.16 2.02 -1.67
CA PRO A 129 -10.15 3.39 -1.16
C PRO A 129 -11.51 3.87 -0.65
N ALA A 130 -12.61 3.52 -1.33
CA ALA A 130 -13.96 3.89 -0.93
C ALA A 130 -14.36 3.25 0.41
N GLU A 131 -14.03 1.98 0.63
CA GLU A 131 -14.28 1.29 1.90
C GLU A 131 -13.45 1.88 3.05
N VAL A 132 -12.17 2.20 2.79
CA VAL A 132 -11.35 2.91 3.78
C VAL A 132 -12.00 4.24 4.17
N LEU A 133 -12.45 5.03 3.20
CA LEU A 133 -13.15 6.28 3.48
C LEU A 133 -14.41 6.03 4.30
N HIS A 134 -15.25 5.07 3.89
CA HIS A 134 -16.50 4.74 4.56
C HIS A 134 -16.30 4.29 6.02
N TYR A 135 -15.40 3.33 6.26
CA TYR A 135 -15.15 2.79 7.61
C TYR A 135 -14.46 3.78 8.55
N THR A 136 -13.81 4.82 8.02
CA THR A 136 -13.07 5.80 8.83
C THR A 136 -13.72 7.17 8.91
N ALA A 137 -14.70 7.48 8.04
CA ALA A 137 -15.38 8.78 7.99
C ALA A 137 -16.05 9.16 9.32
N HIS A 138 -16.53 8.18 10.09
CA HIS A 138 -17.34 8.43 11.28
C HIS A 138 -16.73 7.97 12.61
N ALA A 139 -15.61 7.23 12.61
CA ALA A 139 -15.18 6.53 13.82
C ALA A 139 -13.68 6.61 14.16
N LEU A 140 -12.77 6.80 13.20
CA LEU A 140 -11.35 6.50 13.42
C LEU A 140 -10.39 7.49 12.73
N ARG A 141 -10.70 8.79 12.76
CA ARG A 141 -9.75 9.82 12.31
C ARG A 141 -8.71 10.11 13.40
N HIS A 142 -7.45 10.22 13.00
CA HIS A 142 -6.43 10.79 13.88
C HIS A 142 -6.81 12.24 14.21
N ARG A 143 -6.47 12.75 15.41
CA ARG A 143 -6.86 14.10 15.86
C ARG A 143 -6.46 15.22 14.89
N SER A 144 -5.37 15.03 14.15
CA SER A 144 -4.90 16.00 13.14
C SER A 144 -5.63 15.93 11.79
N GLY A 145 -6.46 14.91 11.54
CA GLY A 145 -7.07 14.66 10.23
C GLY A 145 -6.09 14.19 9.15
N ALA A 146 -4.78 14.17 9.42
CA ALA A 146 -3.76 13.78 8.44
C ALA A 146 -3.77 12.28 8.10
N PHE A 147 -4.39 11.46 8.96
CA PHE A 147 -4.42 10.01 8.82
C PHE A 147 -5.81 9.44 9.14
N HIS A 148 -6.16 8.42 8.35
CA HIS A 148 -7.27 7.50 8.58
C HIS A 148 -6.72 6.26 9.27
N LEU A 149 -7.27 5.90 10.43
CA LEU A 149 -6.86 4.70 11.15
C LEU A 149 -7.82 3.56 10.82
N VAL A 150 -7.31 2.54 10.14
CA VAL A 150 -8.10 1.41 9.67
C VAL A 150 -7.86 0.20 10.56
N ARG A 151 -8.94 -0.42 11.03
CA ARG A 151 -8.91 -1.78 11.58
C ARG A 151 -9.33 -2.75 10.50
N THR A 152 -8.57 -3.83 10.30
CA THR A 152 -8.80 -4.80 9.21
C THR A 152 -9.78 -5.93 9.56
N HIS A 153 -10.41 -5.88 10.74
CA HIS A 153 -11.40 -6.89 11.15
C HIS A 153 -12.61 -7.02 10.20
N THR A 154 -13.08 -5.91 9.61
CA THR A 154 -14.16 -5.89 8.60
C THR A 154 -13.65 -5.94 7.17
N ALA A 155 -12.34 -6.07 6.97
CA ALA A 155 -11.75 -6.12 5.64
C ALA A 155 -11.84 -7.53 5.05
N HIS A 156 -11.98 -7.57 3.72
CA HIS A 156 -12.02 -8.81 2.97
C HIS A 156 -10.72 -9.58 3.16
N THR A 157 -10.83 -10.90 3.19
CA THR A 157 -9.66 -11.76 3.05
C THR A 157 -9.07 -11.65 1.65
N PHE A 158 -7.79 -11.94 1.54
CA PHE A 158 -7.12 -12.00 0.25
C PHE A 158 -7.80 -12.98 -0.73
N ASP A 159 -8.26 -14.12 -0.22
CA ASP A 159 -8.87 -15.18 -1.03
C ASP A 159 -10.27 -14.81 -1.54
N GLU A 160 -11.03 -14.04 -0.76
CA GLU A 160 -12.34 -13.52 -1.21
C GLU A 160 -12.20 -12.58 -2.40
N VAL A 161 -11.12 -11.79 -2.47
CA VAL A 161 -10.91 -10.80 -3.53
C VAL A 161 -10.16 -11.40 -4.72
N PHE A 162 -9.06 -12.12 -4.48
CA PHE A 162 -8.15 -12.59 -5.52
C PHE A 162 -8.30 -14.08 -5.85
N GLY A 163 -9.24 -14.77 -5.21
CA GLY A 163 -9.45 -16.21 -5.35
C GLY A 163 -8.51 -17.05 -4.49
N ARG A 164 -8.75 -18.36 -4.48
CA ARG A 164 -7.95 -19.32 -3.70
C ARG A 164 -6.70 -19.75 -4.46
N VAL A 165 -5.71 -20.23 -3.72
CA VAL A 165 -4.47 -20.81 -4.27
C VAL A 165 -4.83 -21.93 -5.25
N LEU A 166 -4.21 -21.91 -6.42
CA LEU A 166 -4.38 -22.95 -7.42
C LEU A 166 -3.74 -24.26 -6.95
N PRO A 167 -4.33 -25.42 -7.30
CA PRO A 167 -3.64 -26.69 -7.14
C PRO A 167 -2.32 -26.70 -7.93
N PRO A 168 -1.29 -27.45 -7.49
CA PRO A 168 0.00 -27.52 -8.17
C PRO A 168 -0.08 -27.88 -9.67
N ASP A 169 -1.11 -28.63 -10.05
CA ASP A 169 -1.28 -29.17 -11.40
C ASP A 169 -2.09 -28.26 -12.34
N ALA A 170 -2.59 -27.12 -11.85
CA ALA A 170 -3.44 -26.22 -12.63
C ALA A 170 -2.67 -25.03 -13.26
N ALA A 171 -1.36 -24.94 -13.05
CA ALA A 171 -0.52 -23.78 -13.44
C ALA A 171 0.18 -23.94 -14.81
N ALA A 172 -0.39 -24.73 -15.72
CA ALA A 172 0.15 -24.98 -17.07
C ALA A 172 -0.41 -24.02 -18.12
#